data_AF-A0A2D6XEP9-F1
#
_entry.id   AF-A0A2D6XEP9-F1
#
_cell.length_a   1.000
_cell.length_b   1.000
_cell.length_c   1.000
_cell.angle_alpha   90.00
_cell.angle_beta   90.00
_cell.angle_gamma   90.00
#
_symmetry.space_group_name_H-M   'P 1'
#
loop_
_entity.id
_entity.type
_entity.pdbx_description
1 polymer ?
#
loop_
_entity_poly.entity_id
_entity_poly.type
_entity_poly.pdbx_seq_one_letter_code
_entity_poly.pdbx_strand_id
1 'polypeptide(L)'
;MTKDYSEELKELIDKYKEKGFEWGKPIDYLEFRNGCSKEDMEREILDYDNVEFVEKQKEQGKTRYKLYFLYSSKTGRVYVIKFTEKIRIITVYPIGRQTLKNYKRKFKKV
;
A
#
# COMPACT_ATOMS: atom_id res chain seq x y z
N MET A 1 15.05 13.40 -2.56
CA MET A 1 13.99 13.01 -3.52
C MET A 1 13.59 11.57 -3.23
N THR A 2 12.31 11.32 -2.96
CA THR A 2 11.83 9.94 -2.78
C THR A 2 11.58 9.37 -4.16
N LYS A 3 12.33 8.33 -4.55
CA LYS A 3 12.10 7.62 -5.81
C LYS A 3 10.75 6.89 -5.73
N ASP A 4 9.94 7.01 -6.78
CA ASP A 4 8.73 6.21 -6.95
C ASP A 4 9.13 4.82 -7.43
N TYR A 5 8.59 3.78 -6.77
CA TYR A 5 8.87 2.37 -7.06
C TYR A 5 7.67 1.65 -7.66
N SER A 6 6.76 2.39 -8.30
CA SER A 6 5.53 1.82 -8.87
C SER A 6 5.76 0.72 -9.89
N GLU A 7 6.74 0.86 -10.79
CA GLU A 7 7.08 -0.17 -11.78
C GLU A 7 7.60 -1.45 -11.10
N GLU A 8 8.56 -1.31 -10.18
CA GLU A 8 9.12 -2.44 -9.40
C GLU A 8 8.02 -3.16 -8.61
N LEU A 9 7.09 -2.40 -8.04
CA LEU A 9 5.98 -2.95 -7.30
C LEU A 9 5.05 -3.78 -8.19
N LYS A 10 4.77 -3.32 -9.41
CA LYS A 10 3.93 -4.05 -10.37
C LYS A 10 4.53 -5.41 -10.71
N GLU A 11 5.83 -5.46 -10.99
CA GLU A 11 6.56 -6.71 -11.24
C GLU A 11 6.48 -7.66 -10.04
N LEU A 12 6.59 -7.13 -8.81
CA LEU A 12 6.48 -7.92 -7.59
C LEU A 12 5.04 -8.44 -7.38
N ILE A 13 4.02 -7.62 -7.59
CA ILE A 13 2.63 -8.07 -7.49
C ILE A 13 2.36 -9.19 -8.50
N ASP A 14 2.77 -9.02 -9.76
CA ASP A 14 2.62 -10.05 -10.79
C ASP A 14 3.34 -11.37 -10.44
N LYS A 15 4.50 -11.29 -9.80
CA LYS A 15 5.26 -12.47 -9.34
C LYS A 15 4.61 -13.21 -8.17
N TYR A 16 3.87 -12.52 -7.30
CA TYR A 16 3.36 -13.07 -6.04
C TYR A 16 1.83 -13.22 -5.98
N LYS A 17 1.07 -12.63 -6.93
CA LYS A 17 -0.41 -12.61 -6.91
C LYS A 17 -1.05 -13.99 -6.79
N GLU A 18 -0.51 -15.00 -7.48
CA GLU A 18 -1.04 -16.38 -7.45
C GLU A 18 -0.79 -17.10 -6.11
N LYS A 19 0.12 -16.59 -5.30
CA LYS A 19 0.47 -17.18 -3.99
C LYS A 19 -0.45 -16.70 -2.87
N GLY A 20 -1.31 -15.71 -3.15
CA GLY A 20 -2.27 -15.13 -2.24
C GLY A 20 -1.67 -14.15 -1.22
N PHE A 21 -2.50 -13.79 -0.25
CA PHE A 21 -2.19 -12.78 0.77
C PHE A 21 -1.93 -13.38 2.15
N GLU A 22 -1.07 -12.72 2.91
CA GLU A 22 -0.85 -12.99 4.33
C GLU A 22 -1.06 -11.71 5.14
N TRP A 23 -1.86 -11.78 6.20
CA TRP A 23 -2.28 -10.62 6.96
C TRP A 23 -1.55 -10.54 8.30
N GLY A 24 -0.86 -9.42 8.53
CA GLY A 24 -0.08 -9.17 9.75
C GLY A 24 -0.90 -8.70 10.95
N LYS A 25 -2.18 -8.38 10.75
CA LYS A 25 -3.15 -7.98 11.77
C LYS A 25 -4.46 -8.77 11.55
N PRO A 26 -5.30 -8.94 12.59
CA PRO A 26 -6.61 -9.55 12.43
C PRO A 26 -7.44 -8.83 11.36
N ILE A 27 -8.11 -9.60 10.49
CA ILE A 27 -8.91 -9.05 9.37
C ILE A 27 -10.01 -8.15 9.88
N ASP A 28 -10.82 -8.62 10.83
CA ASP A 28 -11.96 -7.87 11.37
C ASP A 28 -11.56 -6.47 11.88
N TYR A 29 -10.37 -6.36 12.49
CA TYR A 29 -9.82 -5.08 12.93
C TYR A 29 -9.48 -4.17 11.75
N LEU A 30 -8.88 -4.72 10.69
CA LEU A 30 -8.51 -3.97 9.51
C LEU A 30 -9.76 -3.52 8.74
N GLU A 31 -10.76 -4.38 8.59
CA GLU A 31 -12.02 -4.06 7.92
C GLU A 31 -12.76 -2.95 8.67
N PHE A 32 -12.92 -3.09 9.99
CA PHE A 32 -13.55 -2.08 10.83
C PHE A 32 -12.84 -0.72 10.72
N ARG A 33 -11.50 -0.71 10.82
CA ARG A 33 -10.72 0.53 10.79
C ARG A 33 -10.75 1.23 9.43
N ASN A 34 -10.84 0.48 8.34
CA ASN A 34 -10.74 1.00 6.98
C ASN A 34 -12.11 1.18 6.30
N GLY A 35 -13.18 0.61 6.86
CA GLY A 35 -14.51 0.59 6.25
C GLY A 35 -14.52 -0.10 4.89
N CYS A 36 -13.68 -1.14 4.72
CA CYS A 36 -13.44 -1.83 3.47
C CYS A 36 -13.26 -3.32 3.73
N SER A 37 -13.88 -4.17 2.92
CA SER A 37 -13.78 -5.62 3.07
C SER A 37 -12.37 -6.12 2.74
N LYS A 38 -12.02 -7.30 3.25
CA LYS A 38 -10.80 -8.01 2.89
C LYS A 38 -10.69 -8.17 1.38
N GLU A 39 -11.74 -8.60 0.71
CA GLU A 39 -11.76 -8.86 -0.73
C GLU A 39 -11.52 -7.58 -1.54
N ASP A 40 -12.12 -6.47 -1.12
CA ASP A 40 -11.90 -5.17 -1.76
C ASP A 40 -10.45 -4.68 -1.55
N MET A 41 -9.87 -4.90 -0.36
CA MET A 41 -8.47 -4.54 -0.09
C MET A 41 -7.49 -5.38 -0.90
N GLU A 42 -7.75 -6.68 -1.07
CA GLU A 42 -6.94 -7.55 -1.93
C GLU A 42 -7.06 -7.12 -3.39
N ARG A 43 -8.29 -6.85 -3.87
CA ARG A 43 -8.56 -6.35 -5.22
C ARG A 43 -7.83 -5.04 -5.49
N GLU A 44 -7.88 -4.07 -4.57
CA GLU A 44 -7.15 -2.80 -4.74
C GLU A 44 -5.64 -3.01 -4.94
N ILE A 45 -5.04 -3.94 -4.20
CA ILE A 45 -3.60 -4.25 -4.35
C ILE A 45 -3.34 -4.93 -5.70
N LEU A 46 -4.19 -5.88 -6.11
CA LEU A 46 -4.01 -6.64 -7.34
C LEU A 46 -4.23 -5.80 -8.60
N ASP A 47 -5.29 -5.01 -8.62
CA ASP A 47 -5.68 -4.19 -9.77
C ASP A 47 -4.77 -2.99 -9.94
N TYR A 48 -4.05 -2.61 -8.87
CA TYR A 48 -3.17 -1.44 -8.85
C TYR A 48 -3.91 -0.11 -9.07
N ASP A 49 -5.24 -0.15 -9.06
CA ASP A 49 -6.09 0.98 -9.35
C ASP A 49 -5.94 2.02 -8.23
N ASN A 50 -5.59 3.24 -8.63
CA ASN A 50 -5.41 4.42 -7.76
C ASN A 50 -4.14 4.42 -6.88
N VAL A 51 -3.13 3.59 -7.16
CA VAL A 51 -1.80 3.77 -6.57
C VAL A 51 -1.19 5.05 -7.12
N GLU A 52 -1.07 6.07 -6.27
CA GLU A 52 -0.47 7.35 -6.66
C GLU A 52 1.05 7.34 -6.42
N PHE A 53 1.50 6.73 -5.31
CA PHE A 53 2.91 6.71 -4.94
C PHE A 53 3.29 5.39 -4.28
N VAL A 54 4.54 4.98 -4.49
CA VAL A 54 5.13 3.84 -3.78
C VAL A 54 6.45 4.24 -3.13
N GLU A 55 6.54 4.05 -1.81
CA GLU A 55 7.81 4.15 -1.09
C GLU A 55 8.40 2.77 -0.83
N LYS A 56 9.69 2.63 -1.12
CA LYS A 56 10.49 1.49 -0.68
C LYS A 56 11.28 1.86 0.57
N GLN A 57 11.10 1.09 1.64
CA GLN A 57 11.85 1.22 2.89
C GLN A 57 12.69 -0.04 3.09
N LYS A 58 14.01 0.12 3.21
CA LYS A 58 14.93 -0.95 3.59
C LYS A 58 15.32 -0.75 5.06
N GLU A 59 14.95 -1.69 5.91
CA GLU A 59 15.24 -1.64 7.34
C GLU A 59 15.74 -3.01 7.81
N GLN A 60 16.96 -3.07 8.35
CA GLN A 60 17.58 -4.30 8.86
C GLN A 60 17.53 -5.50 7.88
N GLY A 61 17.85 -5.26 6.61
CA GLY A 61 17.83 -6.29 5.56
C GLY A 61 16.44 -6.68 5.04
N LYS A 62 15.36 -6.13 5.59
CA LYS A 62 13.98 -6.37 5.12
C LYS A 62 13.51 -5.20 4.27
N THR A 63 12.96 -5.51 3.11
CA THR A 63 12.34 -4.53 2.23
C THR A 63 10.84 -4.47 2.48
N ARG A 64 10.32 -3.27 2.73
CA ARG A 64 8.90 -2.97 2.86
C ARG A 64 8.50 -1.94 1.82
N TYR A 65 7.26 -2.01 1.37
CA TYR A 65 6.68 -1.06 0.44
C TYR A 65 5.49 -0.38 1.11
N LYS A 66 5.39 0.94 0.98
CA LYS A 66 4.19 1.69 1.33
C LYS A 66 3.49 2.14 0.07
N LEU A 67 2.26 1.68 -0.09
CA LEU A 67 1.43 1.94 -1.25
C LEU A 67 0.42 3.00 -0.86
N TYR A 68 0.42 4.13 -1.55
CA TYR A 68 -0.47 5.24 -1.26
C TYR A 68 -1.60 5.25 -2.27
N PHE A 69 -2.77 4.76 -1.86
CA PHE A 69 -3.98 4.73 -2.67
C PHE A 69 -4.81 5.99 -2.43
N LEU A 70 -5.10 6.73 -3.50
CA LEU A 70 -5.86 7.98 -3.41
C LEU A 70 -7.24 7.83 -4.04
N TYR A 71 -8.29 7.88 -3.22
CA TYR A 71 -9.67 7.83 -3.72
C TYR A 71 -10.22 9.24 -4.01
N SER A 72 -9.68 10.26 -3.33
CA SER A 72 -10.05 11.65 -3.58
C SER A 72 -8.95 12.63 -3.15
N SER A 73 -9.19 13.93 -3.33
CA SER A 73 -8.31 14.98 -2.80
C SER A 73 -8.26 15.03 -1.25
N LYS A 74 -9.16 14.32 -0.56
CA LYS A 74 -9.33 14.36 0.90
C LYS A 74 -9.17 13.01 1.58
N THR A 75 -9.26 11.90 0.84
CA THR A 75 -9.30 10.55 1.39
C THR A 75 -8.42 9.58 0.58
N GLY A 76 -7.86 8.61 1.29
CA GLY A 76 -7.05 7.54 0.70
C GLY A 76 -6.77 6.47 1.75
N ARG A 77 -5.97 5.47 1.37
CA ARG A 77 -5.42 4.45 2.28
C ARG A 77 -3.94 4.26 2.02
N VAL A 78 -3.24 3.79 3.04
CA VAL A 78 -1.86 3.33 2.91
C VAL A 78 -1.79 1.87 3.27
N TYR A 79 -1.26 1.07 2.34
CA TYR A 79 -0.90 -0.31 2.59
C TYR A 79 0.59 -0.39 2.87
N VAL A 80 0.96 -1.04 3.97
CA VAL A 80 2.35 -1.37 4.26
C VAL A 80 2.52 -2.85 3.99
N ILE A 81 3.27 -3.19 2.95
CA ILE A 81 3.43 -4.57 2.50
C ILE A 81 4.89 -4.99 2.46
N LYS A 82 5.13 -6.29 2.43
CA LYS A 82 6.42 -6.88 2.08
C LYS A 82 6.18 -8.14 1.23
N PHE A 83 7.13 -8.44 0.37
CA PHE A 83 7.13 -9.67 -0.42
C PHE A 83 8.06 -10.68 0.25
N THR A 84 7.52 -11.81 0.65
CA THR A 84 8.30 -12.95 1.17
C THR A 84 8.02 -14.16 0.29
N GLU A 85 7.21 -15.10 0.74
CA GLU A 85 6.64 -16.18 -0.08
C GLU A 85 5.30 -15.77 -0.67
N LYS A 86 4.60 -14.83 -0.02
CA LYS A 86 3.29 -14.28 -0.38
C LYS A 86 3.34 -12.76 -0.34
N ILE A 87 2.25 -12.12 -0.77
CA ILE A 87 2.05 -10.68 -0.53
C ILE A 87 1.63 -10.51 0.94
N ARG A 88 2.57 -10.12 1.81
CA ARG A 88 2.25 -9.92 3.23
C ARG A 88 1.87 -8.47 3.50
N ILE A 89 0.61 -8.25 3.87
CA ILE A 89 0.10 -6.97 4.32
C ILE A 89 0.42 -6.83 5.80
N ILE A 90 1.40 -5.98 6.14
CA ILE A 90 1.81 -5.73 7.52
C ILE A 90 0.71 -4.97 8.27
N THR A 91 0.18 -3.92 7.64
CA THR A 91 -0.93 -3.11 8.14
C THR A 91 -1.52 -2.29 7.00
N VAL A 92 -2.76 -1.85 7.18
CA VAL A 92 -3.43 -0.86 6.35
C VAL A 92 -4.12 0.16 7.23
N TYR A 93 -4.14 1.42 6.81
CA TYR A 93 -4.82 2.49 7.53
C TYR A 93 -5.35 3.58 6.59
N PRO A 94 -6.48 4.22 6.95
CA PRO A 94 -7.01 5.33 6.20
C PRO A 94 -6.13 6.57 6.40
N ILE A 95 -6.07 7.41 5.38
CA ILE A 95 -5.41 8.72 5.44
C ILE A 95 -6.39 9.83 5.09
N GLY A 96 -6.37 10.86 5.92
CA GLY A 96 -7.16 12.07 5.71
C GLY A 96 -6.41 13.17 4.97
N ARG A 97 -7.13 14.25 4.69
CA ARG A 97 -6.68 15.42 3.92
C ARG A 97 -5.31 15.97 4.32
N GLN A 98 -5.02 16.09 5.62
CA GLN A 98 -3.76 16.67 6.09
C GLN A 98 -2.57 15.78 5.76
N THR A 99 -2.71 14.47 6.02
CA THR A 99 -1.70 13.46 5.73
C THR A 99 -1.42 13.39 4.22
N LEU A 100 -2.47 13.45 3.40
CA LEU A 100 -2.37 13.53 1.94
C LEU A 100 -1.60 14.75 1.45
N LYS A 101 -1.88 15.93 2.02
CA LYS A 101 -1.17 17.17 1.68
C LYS A 101 0.33 17.05 1.97
N ASN A 102 0.70 16.43 3.08
CA ASN A 102 2.10 16.21 3.46
C ASN A 102 2.79 15.25 2.49
N TYR A 103 2.15 14.14 2.12
CA TYR A 103 2.72 13.20 1.16
C TYR A 103 2.85 13.81 -0.24
N LYS A 104 1.81 14.47 -0.77
CA LYS A 104 1.89 15.17 -2.06
C LYS A 104 3.05 16.17 -2.11
N ARG A 105 3.35 16.86 -1.01
CA ARG A 105 4.53 17.74 -0.91
C ARG A 105 5.85 16.97 -0.93
N LYS A 106 5.91 15.81 -0.28
CA LYS A 106 7.10 14.94 -0.23
C LYS A 106 7.43 14.28 -1.59
N PHE A 107 6.40 13.98 -2.40
CA PHE A 107 6.55 13.32 -3.70
C PHE A 107 6.44 14.25 -4.92
N LYS A 108 5.88 15.46 -4.78
CA LYS A 108 5.97 16.45 -5.86
C LYS A 108 7.44 16.81 -6.10
N LYS A 109 7.89 16.54 -7.33
CA LYS A 109 8.98 17.26 -7.98
C LYS A 109 8.69 18.76 -7.83
N VAL A 110 9.49 19.46 -7.03
CA VAL A 110 9.88 20.83 -7.40
C VAL A 110 11.06 20.65 -8.33
#